data_AF-A0A4R4WJH9-F1
#
_entry.id   AF-A0A4R4WJH9-F1
#
_cell.length_a   1.000
_cell.length_b   1.000
_cell.length_c   1.000
_cell.angle_alpha   90.00
_cell.angle_beta   90.00
_cell.angle_gamma   90.00
#
_symmetry.space_group_name_H-M   'P 1'
#
loop_
_entity.id
_entity.type
_entity.pdbx_description
1 polymer ?
#
loop_
_entity_poly.entity_id
_entity_poly.type
_entity_poly.pdbx_seq_one_letter_code
_entity_poly.pdbx_strand_id
1 'polypeptide(L)'
;MSRRRVLTLEQSWADRLGIDSADAVRDELAARFEHLSRFVLAGEMPRRDAVSAEAATAYGDLWVLAGFLADARQVMAGKGVEW
;
A
#
# COMPACT_ATOMS: atom_id res chain seq x y z
N MET A 1 -30.64 12.21 5.04
CA MET A 1 -30.07 10.87 5.34
C MET A 1 -28.88 10.64 4.42
N SER A 2 -27.66 10.73 4.94
CA SER A 2 -26.44 10.50 4.15
C SER A 2 -26.34 9.00 3.84
N ARG A 3 -26.47 8.61 2.57
CA ARG A 3 -26.15 7.24 2.13
C ARG A 3 -24.66 7.05 2.39
N ARG A 4 -24.31 6.28 3.42
CA ARG A 4 -22.95 5.80 3.65
C ARG A 4 -22.59 4.97 2.41
N ARG A 5 -21.83 5.55 1.47
CA ARG A 5 -21.31 4.81 0.32
C ARG A 5 -20.43 3.71 0.89
N VAL A 6 -20.80 2.45 0.63
CA VAL A 6 -19.89 1.33 0.87
C VAL A 6 -18.78 1.50 -0.16
N LEU A 7 -17.64 2.02 0.26
CA LEU A 7 -16.45 2.09 -0.59
C LEU A 7 -15.87 0.68 -0.71
N THR A 8 -15.55 0.27 -1.93
CA THR A 8 -14.77 -0.96 -2.14
C THR A 8 -13.37 -0.77 -1.55
N LEU A 9 -12.66 -1.87 -1.30
CA LEU A 9 -11.29 -1.82 -0.80
C LEU A 9 -10.42 -0.98 -1.75
N GLU A 10 -10.57 -1.21 -3.06
CA GLU A 10 -9.84 -0.54 -4.12
C GLU A 10 -10.17 0.95 -4.15
N GLN A 11 -11.43 1.35 -4.01
CA GLN A 11 -11.78 2.78 -3.96
C GLN A 11 -11.18 3.45 -2.73
N SER A 12 -11.24 2.79 -1.56
CA SER A 12 -10.65 3.35 -0.33
C SER A 12 -9.14 3.53 -0.45
N TRP A 13 -8.45 2.63 -1.16
CA TRP A 13 -7.01 2.71 -1.36
C TRP A 13 -6.63 3.66 -2.49
N ALA A 14 -7.45 3.81 -3.52
CA ALA A 14 -7.29 4.85 -4.54
C ALA A 14 -7.30 6.24 -3.88
N ASP A 15 -8.27 6.50 -3.00
CA ASP A 15 -8.39 7.76 -2.27
C ASP A 15 -7.16 8.01 -1.36
N ARG A 16 -6.65 6.98 -0.67
CA ARG A 16 -5.48 7.09 0.22
C ARG A 16 -4.17 7.30 -0.53
N LEU A 17 -4.04 6.71 -1.70
CA LEU A 17 -2.85 6.81 -2.54
C LEU A 17 -2.89 8.03 -3.48
N GLY A 18 -4.02 8.74 -3.55
CA GLY A 18 -4.22 9.86 -4.47
C GLY A 18 -4.29 9.41 -5.93
N ILE A 19 -4.83 8.22 -6.18
CA ILE A 19 -4.99 7.63 -7.51
C ILE A 19 -6.41 7.88 -7.99
N ASP A 20 -6.56 8.38 -9.22
CA ASP A 20 -7.86 8.77 -9.78
C ASP A 20 -8.79 7.60 -10.09
N SER A 21 -8.26 6.37 -10.17
CA SER A 21 -9.00 5.17 -10.52
C SER A 21 -8.72 4.00 -9.57
N ALA A 22 -9.79 3.39 -9.07
CA ALA A 22 -9.73 2.15 -8.29
C ALA A 22 -9.08 0.99 -9.07
N ASP A 23 -9.24 0.96 -10.40
CA ASP A 23 -8.67 -0.09 -11.25
C ASP A 23 -7.13 -0.04 -11.30
N ALA A 24 -6.53 1.14 -11.05
CA ALA A 24 -5.08 1.33 -11.05
C ALA A 24 -4.40 0.93 -9.73
N VAL A 25 -5.18 0.69 -8.67
CA VAL A 25 -4.63 0.34 -7.34
C VAL A 25 -3.84 -0.96 -7.39
N ARG A 26 -4.33 -1.96 -8.14
CA ARG A 26 -3.60 -3.24 -8.29
C ARG A 26 -2.22 -3.02 -8.90
N ASP A 27 -2.15 -2.21 -9.95
CA ASP A 27 -0.92 -1.98 -10.69
C ASP A 27 0.09 -1.16 -9.85
N GLU A 28 -0.39 -0.19 -9.06
CA GLU A 28 0.43 0.53 -8.09
C GLU A 28 0.99 -0.40 -6.99
N LEU A 29 0.15 -1.24 -6.40
CA LEU A 29 0.59 -2.20 -5.38
C LEU A 29 1.62 -3.18 -5.94
N ALA A 30 1.45 -3.62 -7.19
CA ALA A 30 2.41 -4.48 -7.88
C ALA A 30 3.76 -3.76 -8.08
N ALA A 31 3.75 -2.51 -8.52
CA ALA A 31 4.96 -1.71 -8.71
C ALA A 31 5.74 -1.52 -7.39
N ARG A 32 5.03 -1.23 -6.30
CA ARG A 32 5.63 -1.10 -4.95
C ARG A 32 6.22 -2.42 -4.46
N PHE A 33 5.50 -3.52 -4.65
CA PHE A 33 6.02 -4.84 -4.29
C PHE A 33 7.26 -5.21 -5.10
N GLU A 34 7.28 -4.89 -6.39
CA GLU A 34 8.45 -5.11 -7.25
C GLU A 34 9.65 -4.27 -6.79
N HIS A 35 9.44 -2.98 -6.51
CA HIS A 35 10.48 -2.11 -5.98
C HIS A 35 11.05 -2.64 -4.66
N LEU A 36 10.19 -2.97 -3.69
CA LEU A 36 10.59 -3.55 -2.41
C LEU A 36 11.34 -4.88 -2.58
N SER A 37 10.87 -5.74 -3.48
CA SER A 37 11.51 -7.04 -3.74
C SER A 37 12.93 -6.85 -4.28
N ARG A 38 13.11 -5.95 -5.25
CA ARG A 38 14.44 -5.63 -5.78
C ARG A 38 15.35 -5.04 -4.70
N PHE A 39 14.84 -4.11 -3.91
CA PHE A 39 15.59 -3.48 -2.81
C PHE A 39 16.09 -4.51 -1.79
N VAL A 40 15.25 -5.46 -1.38
CA VAL A 40 15.63 -6.52 -0.43
C VAL A 40 16.58 -7.54 -1.07
N LEU A 41 16.31 -7.96 -2.31
CA LEU A 41 17.09 -9.00 -3.00
C LEU A 41 18.47 -8.51 -3.48
N ALA A 42 18.63 -7.20 -3.73
CA ALA A 42 19.91 -6.61 -4.10
C ALA A 42 20.94 -6.68 -2.95
N GLY A 43 20.54 -7.00 -1.72
CA GLY A 43 21.45 -7.20 -0.59
C GLY A 43 22.14 -5.93 -0.08
N GLU A 44 21.89 -4.78 -0.72
CA GLU A 44 22.38 -3.46 -0.31
C GLU A 44 21.47 -2.84 0.75
N MET A 45 21.11 -3.60 1.80
CA MET A 45 20.38 -3.00 2.91
C MET A 45 21.27 -1.89 3.50
N PRO A 46 20.87 -0.61 3.41
CA PRO A 46 21.77 0.47 3.72
C PRO A 46 22.21 0.37 5.18
N ARG A 47 23.51 0.55 5.41
CA ARG A 47 24.06 0.60 6.77
C ARG A 47 23.29 1.65 7.56
N ARG A 48 23.02 1.34 8.84
CA ARG A 48 22.18 2.10 9.79
C ARG A 48 22.44 3.61 9.84
N ASP A 49 23.59 4.02 9.34
CA ASP A 49 24.21 5.33 9.50
C ASP A 49 23.90 6.26 8.31
N ALA A 50 23.30 5.75 7.23
CA ALA A 50 22.84 6.53 6.08
C ALA A 50 21.50 5.98 5.58
N VAL A 51 20.39 6.59 6.00
CA VAL A 51 19.08 6.34 5.39
C VAL A 51 19.11 7.00 4.01
N SER A 52 19.42 6.23 2.97
CA SER A 52 19.31 6.70 1.60
C SER A 52 17.85 7.02 1.27
N ALA A 53 17.62 7.94 0.34
CA ALA A 53 16.26 8.22 -0.15
C ALA A 53 15.54 6.94 -0.62
N GLU A 54 16.29 6.01 -1.20
CA GLU A 54 15.82 4.69 -1.62
C GLU A 54 15.35 3.82 -0.44
N ALA A 55 16.07 3.85 0.68
CA ALA A 55 15.63 3.17 1.90
C ALA A 55 14.31 3.75 2.44
N ALA A 56 14.19 5.08 2.45
CA ALA A 56 12.95 5.74 2.87
C ALA A 56 11.76 5.36 1.97
N THR A 57 11.97 5.31 0.65
CA THR A 57 10.97 4.82 -0.31
C THR A 57 10.58 3.37 -0.02
N ALA A 58 11.56 2.48 0.17
CA ALA A 58 11.30 1.06 0.47
C ALA A 58 10.50 0.87 1.77
N TYR A 59 10.80 1.65 2.82
CA TYR A 59 10.00 1.64 4.05
C TYR A 59 8.57 2.16 3.82
N GLY A 60 8.40 3.21 3.00
CA GLY A 60 7.09 3.70 2.60
C GLY A 60 6.27 2.65 1.85
N ASP A 61 6.88 1.94 0.91
CA ASP A 61 6.24 0.85 0.18
C ASP A 61 5.84 -0.31 1.07
N LEU A 62 6.72 -0.70 2.01
CA LEU A 62 6.40 -1.72 3.00
C LEU A 62 5.20 -1.31 3.85
N TRP A 63 5.14 -0.04 4.30
CA TRP A 63 4.02 0.47 5.09
C TRP A 63 2.70 0.42 4.32
N VAL A 64 2.72 0.86 3.06
CA VAL A 64 1.54 0.84 2.17
C VAL A 64 1.04 -0.60 1.96
N LEU A 65 1.94 -1.52 1.61
CA LEU A 65 1.58 -2.93 1.37
C LEU A 65 1.02 -3.60 2.63
N ALA A 66 1.63 -3.33 3.80
CA ALA A 66 1.16 -3.86 5.07
C ALA A 66 -0.25 -3.33 5.42
N GLY A 67 -0.49 -2.04 5.20
CA GLY A 67 -1.81 -1.44 5.38
C GLY A 67 -2.87 -2.07 4.47
N PHE A 68 -2.55 -2.25 3.18
CA PHE A 68 -3.48 -2.85 2.23
C PHE A 68 -3.88 -4.26 2.63
N LEU A 69 -2.90 -5.09 3.03
CA LEU A 69 -3.16 -6.45 3.50
C LEU A 69 -3.99 -6.48 4.78
N ALA A 70 -3.76 -5.54 5.70
CA ALA A 70 -4.53 -5.44 6.93
C ALA A 70 -6.01 -5.18 6.63
N ASP A 71 -6.31 -4.25 5.73
CA ASP A 71 -7.68 -3.91 5.33
C ASP A 71 -8.32 -5.00 4.47
N ALA A 72 -7.57 -5.59 3.53
CA ALA A 72 -8.04 -6.72 2.74
C ALA A 72 -8.49 -7.87 3.65
N ARG A 73 -7.72 -8.16 4.70
CA ARG A 73 -8.08 -9.15 5.71
C ARG A 73 -9.36 -8.77 6.47
N GLN A 74 -9.57 -7.49 6.78
CA GLN A 74 -10.82 -7.03 7.41
C GLN A 74 -12.02 -7.23 6.48
N VAL A 75 -11.91 -6.83 5.22
CA VAL A 75 -12.94 -7.00 4.19
C VAL A 75 -13.29 -8.47 3.98
N MET A 76 -12.28 -9.34 3.88
CA MET A 76 -12.49 -10.79 3.79
C MET A 76 -13.18 -11.37 5.03
N ALA A 77 -12.99 -10.77 6.21
CA ALA A 77 -13.67 -11.14 7.44
C ALA A 77 -15.09 -10.54 7.56
N GLY A 78 -15.60 -9.89 6.49
CA GLY A 78 -16.91 -9.23 6.48
C GLY A 78 -16.96 -7.90 7.22
N LYS A 79 -15.80 -7.34 7.60
CA LYS A 79 -15.67 -6.03 8.24
C LYS A 79 -15.40 -4.97 7.16
N GLY A 80 -15.95 -3.76 7.32
CA GLY A 80 -15.65 -2.66 6.41
C GLY A 80 -14.21 -2.14 6.59
N VAL A 81 -13.74 -1.33 5.64
CA VAL A 81 -12.50 -0.56 5.79
C VAL A 81 -12.78 0.63 6.71
N GLU A 82 -12.03 0.76 7.81
CA GLU A 82 -12.16 1.89 8.74
C GLU A 82 -11.40 3.13 8.21
N TRP A 83 -12.03 4.30 8.39
CA TRP A 83 -11.49 5.63 8.09
C TRP A 83 -11.17 6.36 9.39
#